data_AF-A0AAW7WAW6-F1
#
_entry.id   AF-A0AAW7WAW6-F1
#
_cell.length_a   1.000
_cell.length_b   1.000
_cell.length_c   1.000
_cell.angle_alpha   90.00
_cell.angle_beta   90.00
_cell.angle_gamma   90.00
#
_symmetry.space_group_name_H-M   'P 1'
#
loop_
_entity.id
_entity.type
_entity.pdbx_description
1 polymer ?
#
loop_
_entity_poly.entity_id
_entity_poly.type
_entity_poly.pdbx_seq_one_letter_code
_entity_poly.pdbx_strand_id
1 'polypeptide(L)'
;MPLGLAGLFLARGASADEGAARQVGENTEIIQNGCYRKVKKTEKTQWTVPRKPIDLVILQDASGSFEKTIPSVKNALKRLTTYVKPEQYNETDPHLVSTGDPDTTDRVFVSAYQGLDQVRYFDNEDFTGAIDTYTNEGITGKHYQFSSSDLTSDQKSIHSFIDNITVGGGTPTVPGITDALAAYNSQKGEMKNGRKTVFLLVTDGVANGYRLPDGNVVMDKSYARTYKLQPAWGLGQNYFPEAAQDIVSRANELKEAGNTLKNAVGSEGSVVIGFWERVAGFTDPYFQYGSAYLNGFGKTLNIGDNRSVQGIFHDALQSMASPDKVVNGKNVSFYVNEQSDIDKFSNRILESVAAALIKEDIKGEFTVTPGYKVDAVRINGKTVVEKVTDPSKQIRGRINQEGDNVTIYVPDSVFNPGDNNFDYDLSKEARAPETNEEDEVDPP
;
A
#
# COMPACT_ATOMS: atom_id res chain seq x y z
N MET A 1 15.32 22.27 13.58
CA MET A 1 16.18 23.38 14.07
C MET A 1 16.67 22.99 15.45
N PRO A 2 17.98 22.81 15.73
CA PRO A 2 18.44 22.58 17.09
C PRO A 2 18.60 23.93 17.80
N LEU A 3 17.87 24.15 18.91
CA LEU A 3 18.07 25.30 19.80
C LEU A 3 18.79 24.79 21.05
N GLY A 4 20.04 25.23 21.23
CA GLY A 4 20.89 24.87 22.36
C GLY A 4 20.41 25.47 23.68
N LEU A 5 20.45 24.66 24.74
CA LEU A 5 20.14 25.07 26.11
C LEU A 5 21.26 25.94 26.70
N ALA A 6 20.90 27.14 27.17
CA ALA A 6 21.72 27.93 28.08
C ALA A 6 21.60 27.39 29.52
N GLY A 7 22.74 27.16 30.18
CA GLY A 7 22.81 26.66 31.55
C GLY A 7 22.26 27.65 32.59
N LEU A 8 21.51 27.13 33.56
CA LEU A 8 21.02 27.90 34.70
C LEU A 8 21.78 27.47 35.98
N PHE A 9 22.48 28.42 36.61
CA PHE A 9 23.01 28.27 37.97
C PHE A 9 21.87 28.40 38.99
N LEU A 10 21.76 27.45 39.93
CA LEU A 10 20.84 27.52 41.07
C LEU A 10 21.64 27.59 42.38
N ALA A 11 21.46 28.70 43.10
CA ALA A 11 21.94 28.90 44.46
C ALA A 11 21.21 27.97 45.45
N ARG A 12 21.96 27.40 46.41
CA ARG A 12 21.43 26.59 47.52
C ARG A 12 20.61 27.47 48.46
N GLY A 13 19.36 27.10 48.68
CA GLY A 13 18.52 27.57 49.78
C GLY A 13 17.63 26.43 50.24
N ALA A 14 17.93 25.87 51.42
CA ALA A 14 17.18 24.80 52.04
C ALA A 14 15.84 25.33 52.58
N SER A 15 14.74 24.69 52.20
CA SER A 15 13.58 24.47 53.07
C SER A 15 12.79 23.30 52.50
N ALA A 16 12.58 22.31 53.35
CA ALA A 16 11.65 21.21 53.11
C ALA A 16 10.24 21.77 53.23
N ASP A 17 9.52 21.81 52.13
CA ASP A 17 8.09 22.02 52.13
C ASP A 17 7.47 21.06 51.11
N GLU A 18 6.40 20.39 51.54
CA GLU A 18 5.67 19.42 50.74
C GLU A 18 5.04 20.09 49.51
N GLY A 19 5.25 19.54 48.31
CA GLY A 19 4.38 19.77 47.15
C GLY A 19 4.37 21.15 46.49
N ALA A 20 5.31 22.05 46.78
CA ALA A 20 5.29 23.39 46.18
C ALA A 20 5.66 23.35 44.67
N ALA A 21 4.65 23.50 43.80
CA ALA A 21 4.87 23.78 42.38
C ALA A 21 5.44 25.19 42.20
N ARG A 22 6.58 25.30 41.52
CA ARG A 22 7.21 26.58 41.17
C ARG A 22 7.30 26.72 39.66
N GLN A 23 6.80 27.83 39.13
CA GLN A 23 7.05 28.20 37.74
C GLN A 23 8.45 28.77 37.58
N VAL A 24 9.16 28.32 36.56
CA VAL A 24 10.51 28.76 36.19
C VAL A 24 10.48 29.19 34.73
N GLY A 25 10.40 30.51 34.50
CA GLY A 25 10.15 31.07 33.17
C GLY A 25 8.71 30.86 32.70
N GLU A 26 8.42 31.22 31.45
CA GLU A 26 7.04 31.22 30.91
C GLU A 26 6.48 29.81 30.66
N ASN A 27 7.34 28.81 30.56
CA ASN A 27 7.04 27.53 29.90
C ASN A 27 7.43 26.28 30.72
N THR A 28 7.92 26.44 31.96
CA THR A 28 8.40 25.31 32.78
C THR A 28 7.83 25.37 34.19
N GLU A 29 7.31 24.25 34.66
CA GLU A 29 6.83 24.05 36.03
C GLU A 29 7.67 22.96 36.71
N ILE A 30 8.18 23.23 37.90
CA ILE A 30 8.92 22.24 38.71
C ILE A 30 8.09 21.92 39.94
N ILE A 31 7.80 20.63 40.13
CA ILE A 31 7.14 20.08 41.31
C ILE A 31 8.18 19.28 42.08
N GLN A 32 8.38 19.62 43.36
CA GLN A 32 9.34 18.95 44.23
C GLN A 32 8.63 18.30 45.40
N ASN A 33 8.84 16.99 45.56
CA ASN A 33 8.36 16.20 46.70
C ASN A 33 9.56 15.47 47.32
N GLY A 34 10.12 16.04 48.39
CA GLY A 34 11.38 15.55 48.96
C GLY A 34 12.54 15.62 47.95
N CYS A 35 13.22 14.49 47.74
CA CYS A 35 14.30 14.34 46.76
C CYS A 35 13.80 14.07 45.32
N TYR A 36 12.52 13.74 45.15
CA TYR A 36 11.91 13.56 43.84
C TYR A 36 11.59 14.91 43.21
N ARG A 37 11.96 15.06 41.93
CA ARG A 37 11.67 16.25 41.14
C ARG A 37 10.94 15.84 39.87
N LYS A 38 9.80 16.47 39.62
CA LYS A 38 9.08 16.40 38.36
C LYS A 38 9.12 17.75 37.68
N VAL A 39 9.57 17.79 36.43
CA VAL A 39 9.61 18.99 35.59
C VAL A 39 8.58 18.82 34.49
N LYS A 40 7.63 19.74 34.38
CA LYS A 40 6.75 19.84 33.21
C LYS A 40 7.24 20.99 32.34
N LYS A 41 7.34 20.76 31.04
CA LYS A 41 7.76 21.79 30.09
C LYS A 41 6.84 21.81 28.90
N THR A 42 6.52 23.02 28.45
CA THR A 42 5.63 23.31 27.32
C THR A 42 6.40 24.10 26.28
N GLU A 43 6.44 23.60 25.05
CA GLU A 43 7.11 24.25 23.92
C GLU A 43 6.09 24.48 22.80
N LYS A 44 5.94 25.74 22.41
CA LYS A 44 5.24 26.07 21.18
C LYS A 44 6.20 25.85 20.02
N THR A 45 5.80 25.02 19.09
CA THR A 45 6.56 24.76 17.87
C THR A 45 5.67 25.06 16.67
N GLN A 46 6.22 25.81 15.70
CA GLN A 46 5.63 25.83 14.37
C GLN A 46 6.08 24.57 13.67
N TRP A 47 5.18 23.60 13.56
CA TRP A 47 5.48 22.36 12.88
C TRP A 47 4.97 22.46 11.45
N THR A 48 5.85 22.88 10.56
CA THR A 48 5.60 22.90 9.11
C THR A 48 6.14 21.60 8.48
N VAL A 49 5.72 20.42 8.95
CA VAL A 49 5.89 19.23 8.08
C VAL A 49 4.75 19.29 7.09
N PRO A 50 4.99 19.61 5.81
CA PRO A 50 3.93 19.51 4.83
C PRO A 50 3.43 18.07 4.81
N ARG A 51 2.10 17.92 4.86
CA ARG A 51 1.42 16.64 4.72
C ARG A 51 2.06 15.87 3.56
N LYS A 52 2.50 14.62 3.77
CA LYS A 52 2.94 13.74 2.68
C LYS A 52 1.72 13.30 1.87
N PRO A 53 1.54 13.73 0.62
CA PRO A 53 0.37 13.37 -0.17
C PRO A 53 0.56 12.05 -0.91
N ILE A 54 -0.54 11.50 -1.40
CA ILE A 54 -0.57 10.20 -2.08
C ILE A 54 -1.12 10.37 -3.48
N ASP A 55 -0.50 9.67 -4.43
CA ASP A 55 -1.10 9.36 -5.72
C ASP A 55 -1.60 7.91 -5.67
N LEU A 56 -2.92 7.73 -5.72
CA LEU A 56 -3.55 6.43 -5.86
C LEU A 56 -3.72 6.13 -7.36
N VAL A 57 -2.95 5.17 -7.86
CA VAL A 57 -2.95 4.76 -9.26
C VAL A 57 -3.69 3.43 -9.35
N ILE A 58 -4.85 3.41 -10.00
CA ILE A 58 -5.71 2.24 -10.12
C ILE A 58 -5.68 1.75 -11.56
N LEU A 59 -5.33 0.48 -11.75
CA LEU A 59 -5.43 -0.23 -13.01
C LEU A 59 -6.46 -1.35 -12.89
N GLN A 60 -7.59 -1.18 -13.56
CA GLN A 60 -8.68 -2.14 -13.59
C GLN A 60 -8.61 -3.00 -14.87
N ASP A 61 -8.52 -4.31 -14.70
CA ASP A 61 -8.83 -5.27 -15.75
C ASP A 61 -10.32 -5.21 -16.11
N ALA A 62 -10.62 -4.87 -17.35
CA ALA A 62 -11.98 -4.80 -17.88
C ALA A 62 -12.23 -5.89 -18.92
N SER A 63 -11.53 -7.02 -18.84
CA SER A 63 -11.83 -8.20 -19.66
C SER A 63 -13.25 -8.72 -19.46
N GLY A 64 -13.74 -9.51 -20.42
CA GLY A 64 -15.13 -10.00 -20.43
C GLY A 64 -15.51 -10.85 -19.21
N SER A 65 -14.53 -11.46 -18.54
CA SER A 65 -14.74 -12.26 -17.33
C SER A 65 -15.22 -11.44 -16.12
N PHE A 66 -15.08 -10.11 -16.16
CA PHE A 66 -15.65 -9.18 -15.18
C PHE A 66 -17.12 -8.80 -15.43
N GLU A 67 -17.78 -9.25 -16.50
CA GLU A 67 -19.15 -8.81 -16.86
C GLU A 67 -20.14 -8.86 -15.68
N LYS A 68 -20.10 -9.92 -14.88
CA LYS A 68 -20.99 -10.09 -13.72
C LYS A 68 -20.51 -9.40 -12.45
N THR A 69 -19.23 -9.05 -12.35
CA THR A 69 -18.59 -8.60 -11.11
C THR A 69 -18.15 -7.14 -11.13
N ILE A 70 -18.03 -6.54 -12.31
CA ILE A 70 -17.63 -5.14 -12.47
C ILE A 70 -18.49 -4.16 -11.67
N PRO A 71 -19.82 -4.34 -11.45
CA PRO A 71 -20.59 -3.40 -10.63
C PRO A 71 -20.10 -3.33 -9.17
N SER A 72 -19.81 -4.46 -8.53
CA SER A 72 -19.28 -4.48 -7.15
C SER A 72 -17.88 -3.86 -7.09
N VAL A 73 -17.02 -4.17 -8.08
CA VAL A 73 -15.69 -3.57 -8.17
C VAL A 73 -15.77 -2.05 -8.33
N LYS A 74 -16.64 -1.53 -9.21
CA LYS A 74 -16.88 -0.09 -9.37
C LYS A 74 -17.31 0.56 -8.05
N ASN A 75 -18.17 -0.07 -7.27
CA ASN A 75 -18.59 0.44 -5.97
C ASN A 75 -17.43 0.52 -4.98
N ALA A 76 -16.56 -0.49 -4.97
CA ALA A 76 -15.34 -0.50 -4.15
C ALA A 76 -14.38 0.63 -4.54
N LEU A 77 -14.11 0.79 -5.83
CA LEU A 77 -13.25 1.86 -6.35
C LEU A 77 -13.81 3.25 -6.03
N LYS A 78 -15.13 3.46 -6.13
CA LYS A 78 -15.75 4.74 -5.72
C LYS A 78 -15.59 5.00 -4.22
N ARG A 79 -15.69 3.97 -3.39
CA ARG A 79 -15.42 4.12 -1.95
C ARG A 79 -13.96 4.49 -1.67
N LEU A 80 -13.00 3.82 -2.33
CA LEU A 80 -11.57 4.15 -2.22
C LEU A 80 -11.26 5.59 -2.62
N THR A 81 -11.97 6.08 -3.63
CA THR A 81 -11.72 7.39 -4.25
C THR A 81 -12.59 8.51 -3.68
N THR A 82 -13.28 8.23 -2.57
CA THR A 82 -14.03 9.25 -1.84
C THR A 82 -13.10 10.02 -0.90
N TYR A 83 -13.16 11.35 -0.99
CA TYR A 83 -12.31 12.25 -0.24
C TYR A 83 -12.93 12.68 1.09
N VAL A 84 -12.07 12.88 2.09
CA VAL A 84 -12.40 13.53 3.36
C VAL A 84 -11.55 14.79 3.56
N LYS A 85 -11.98 15.66 4.47
CA LYS A 85 -11.15 16.80 4.90
C LYS A 85 -10.05 16.34 5.87
N PRO A 86 -8.95 17.11 6.05
CA PRO A 86 -7.85 16.73 6.93
C PRO A 86 -8.31 16.44 8.36
N GLU A 87 -9.26 17.22 8.88
CA GLU A 87 -9.78 17.09 10.26
C GLU A 87 -10.68 15.85 10.44
N GLN A 88 -11.08 15.22 9.34
CA GLN A 88 -11.93 14.02 9.32
C GLN A 88 -11.12 12.75 9.05
N TYR A 89 -9.82 12.87 8.78
CA TYR A 89 -8.97 11.71 8.51
C TYR A 89 -8.88 10.82 9.75
N ASN A 90 -9.06 9.51 9.55
CA ASN A 90 -9.00 8.50 10.60
C ASN A 90 -8.14 7.32 10.14
N GLU A 91 -7.08 6.99 10.87
CA GLU A 91 -6.20 5.86 10.56
C GLU A 91 -6.88 4.49 10.67
N THR A 92 -7.99 4.39 11.41
CA THR A 92 -8.75 3.13 11.48
C THR A 92 -9.77 2.99 10.34
N ASP A 93 -9.98 4.05 9.56
CA ASP A 93 -10.85 4.09 8.38
C ASP A 93 -10.27 5.09 7.36
N PRO A 94 -9.09 4.78 6.79
CA PRO A 94 -8.32 5.76 6.03
C PRO A 94 -8.99 6.04 4.68
N HIS A 95 -9.07 7.33 4.36
CA HIS A 95 -9.63 7.86 3.12
C HIS A 95 -8.61 8.79 2.47
N LEU A 96 -8.79 9.07 1.18
CA LEU A 96 -8.05 10.13 0.51
C LEU A 96 -8.39 11.48 1.13
N VAL A 97 -7.40 12.36 1.23
CA VAL A 97 -7.55 13.66 1.89
C VAL A 97 -7.43 14.80 0.88
N SER A 98 -8.40 15.70 0.92
CA SER A 98 -8.40 16.95 0.15
C SER A 98 -8.08 18.11 1.09
N THR A 99 -6.95 18.79 0.84
CA THR A 99 -6.50 19.94 1.66
C THR A 99 -6.88 21.27 1.05
N GLY A 100 -7.36 21.29 -0.21
CA GLY A 100 -7.55 22.51 -0.99
C GLY A 100 -6.27 23.07 -1.61
N ASP A 101 -5.11 22.48 -1.31
CA ASP A 101 -3.80 22.81 -1.89
C ASP A 101 -3.28 21.62 -2.73
N PRO A 102 -2.98 21.81 -4.03
CA PRO A 102 -2.46 20.77 -4.90
C PRO A 102 -1.18 20.08 -4.40
N ASP A 103 -0.30 20.80 -3.68
CA ASP A 103 0.97 20.27 -3.20
C ASP A 103 0.80 19.32 -2.00
N THR A 104 -0.36 19.34 -1.34
CA THR A 104 -0.65 18.55 -0.15
C THR A 104 -1.93 17.71 -0.26
N THR A 105 -2.69 17.82 -1.36
CA THR A 105 -3.87 17.02 -1.65
C THR A 105 -3.51 15.67 -2.31
N ASP A 106 -4.24 14.61 -1.94
CA ASP A 106 -4.14 13.32 -2.60
C ASP A 106 -4.75 13.36 -4.00
N ARG A 107 -4.17 12.62 -4.94
CA ARG A 107 -4.63 12.53 -6.33
C ARG A 107 -4.94 11.09 -6.69
N VAL A 108 -5.84 10.91 -7.63
CA VAL A 108 -6.18 9.61 -8.19
C VAL A 108 -5.94 9.63 -9.69
N PHE A 109 -5.34 8.55 -10.18
CA PHE A 109 -5.31 8.20 -11.58
C PHE A 109 -6.01 6.85 -11.74
N VAL A 110 -7.06 6.78 -12.53
CA VAL A 110 -7.77 5.52 -12.80
C VAL A 110 -7.58 5.17 -14.26
N SER A 111 -7.21 3.94 -14.55
CA SER A 111 -7.14 3.38 -15.89
C SER A 111 -7.78 2.01 -15.96
N ALA A 112 -8.16 1.64 -17.18
CA ALA A 112 -8.71 0.32 -17.47
C ALA A 112 -8.16 -0.20 -18.80
N TYR A 113 -7.95 -1.52 -18.86
CA TYR A 113 -7.47 -2.22 -20.05
C TYR A 113 -8.34 -3.43 -20.37
N GLN A 114 -8.48 -3.76 -21.65
CA GLN A 114 -9.24 -4.92 -22.11
C GLN A 114 -8.88 -5.27 -23.56
N GLY A 115 -9.30 -6.45 -24.03
CA GLY A 115 -9.27 -6.79 -25.45
C GLY A 115 -7.92 -7.28 -25.98
N LEU A 116 -7.92 -7.77 -27.20
CA LEU A 116 -6.77 -8.28 -27.94
C LEU A 116 -6.91 -7.87 -29.40
N ASP A 117 -5.83 -7.42 -30.03
CA ASP A 117 -5.83 -7.12 -31.46
C ASP A 117 -5.84 -8.40 -32.29
N GLN A 118 -5.19 -9.46 -31.79
CA GLN A 118 -5.04 -10.72 -32.50
C GLN A 118 -5.05 -11.93 -31.55
N VAL A 119 -5.55 -13.05 -32.05
CA VAL A 119 -5.23 -14.38 -31.53
C VAL A 119 -4.42 -15.10 -32.60
N ARG A 120 -3.27 -15.64 -32.23
CA ARG A 120 -2.38 -16.33 -33.16
C ARG A 120 -2.21 -17.77 -32.76
N TYR A 121 -2.36 -18.69 -33.72
CA TYR A 121 -2.24 -20.12 -33.52
C TYR A 121 -0.99 -20.65 -34.20
N PHE A 122 -0.15 -21.31 -33.41
CA PHE A 122 1.05 -21.99 -33.87
C PHE A 122 0.80 -23.48 -34.06
N ASP A 123 1.43 -24.07 -35.07
CA ASP A 123 1.33 -25.51 -35.34
C ASP A 123 2.12 -26.37 -34.35
N ASN A 124 3.04 -25.78 -33.57
CA ASN A 124 3.91 -26.48 -32.63
C ASN A 124 3.66 -26.10 -31.16
N GLU A 125 4.34 -26.78 -30.24
CA GLU A 125 4.14 -26.61 -28.79
C GLU A 125 5.02 -25.53 -28.16
N ASP A 126 6.02 -25.03 -28.87
CA ASP A 126 7.00 -24.03 -28.43
C ASP A 126 6.75 -22.62 -28.98
N PHE A 127 5.64 -22.42 -29.71
CA PHE A 127 5.20 -21.12 -30.25
C PHE A 127 6.22 -20.51 -31.22
N THR A 128 6.75 -21.33 -32.12
CA THR A 128 7.70 -20.92 -33.16
C THR A 128 7.21 -21.26 -34.57
N GLY A 129 7.79 -20.68 -35.61
CA GLY A 129 7.51 -21.08 -36.99
C GLY A 129 6.16 -20.60 -37.54
N ALA A 130 5.43 -21.49 -38.23
CA ALA A 130 4.20 -21.17 -38.95
C ALA A 130 3.06 -20.77 -38.01
N ILE A 131 2.26 -19.79 -38.44
CA ILE A 131 1.27 -19.13 -37.61
C ILE A 131 0.03 -18.73 -38.42
N ASP A 132 -1.14 -19.11 -37.91
CA ASP A 132 -2.43 -18.57 -38.33
C ASP A 132 -2.79 -17.37 -37.45
N THR A 133 -3.17 -16.25 -38.05
CA THR A 133 -3.51 -15.02 -37.31
C THR A 133 -4.97 -14.66 -37.51
N TYR A 134 -5.69 -14.49 -36.39
CA TYR A 134 -7.10 -14.11 -36.35
C TYR A 134 -7.25 -12.73 -35.71
N THR A 135 -7.90 -11.82 -36.42
CA THR A 135 -8.13 -10.42 -35.99
C THR A 135 -9.60 -10.08 -35.79
N ASN A 136 -10.51 -10.99 -36.13
CA ASN A 136 -11.94 -10.71 -36.07
C ASN A 136 -12.46 -10.68 -34.64
N GLU A 137 -13.33 -9.72 -34.33
CA GLU A 137 -13.91 -9.53 -33.00
C GLU A 137 -14.70 -10.75 -32.49
N GLY A 138 -15.18 -11.61 -33.38
CA GLY A 138 -15.81 -12.88 -32.97
C GLY A 138 -14.85 -13.88 -32.31
N ILE A 139 -13.53 -13.74 -32.51
CA ILE A 139 -12.48 -14.58 -31.91
C ILE A 139 -11.69 -13.79 -30.87
N THR A 140 -11.36 -12.53 -31.14
CA THR A 140 -10.59 -11.68 -30.21
C THR A 140 -11.46 -11.02 -29.12
N GLY A 141 -12.78 -11.01 -29.32
CA GLY A 141 -13.78 -10.37 -28.45
C GLY A 141 -13.88 -8.86 -28.66
N LYS A 142 -12.75 -8.16 -28.51
CA LYS A 142 -12.58 -6.72 -28.76
C LYS A 142 -11.12 -6.47 -29.13
N HIS A 143 -10.85 -5.49 -29.97
CA HIS A 143 -9.50 -4.93 -30.12
C HIS A 143 -8.95 -4.43 -28.78
N TYR A 144 -7.63 -4.37 -28.65
CA TYR A 144 -7.01 -3.86 -27.44
C TYR A 144 -7.44 -2.42 -27.18
N GLN A 145 -7.87 -2.17 -25.96
CA GLN A 145 -8.29 -0.86 -25.50
C GLN A 145 -7.63 -0.55 -24.17
N PHE A 146 -7.03 0.63 -24.12
CA PHE A 146 -6.55 1.25 -22.90
C PHE A 146 -7.19 2.61 -22.75
N SER A 147 -7.67 2.92 -21.56
CA SER A 147 -8.23 4.23 -21.23
C SER A 147 -7.77 4.65 -19.85
N SER A 148 -7.63 5.97 -19.65
CA SER A 148 -7.25 6.54 -18.36
C SER A 148 -7.93 7.88 -18.11
N SER A 149 -8.13 8.20 -16.84
CA SER A 149 -8.43 9.55 -16.38
C SER A 149 -7.17 10.42 -16.41
N ASP A 150 -7.35 11.72 -16.20
CA ASP A 150 -6.26 12.56 -15.72
C ASP A 150 -5.91 12.20 -14.26
N LEU A 151 -4.69 12.50 -13.84
CA LEU A 151 -4.28 12.48 -12.43
C LEU A 151 -4.87 13.70 -11.72
N THR A 152 -5.93 13.50 -10.95
CA THR A 152 -6.78 14.58 -10.42
C THR A 152 -7.23 14.34 -8.99
N SER A 153 -7.71 15.39 -8.32
CA SER A 153 -8.42 15.30 -7.05
C SER A 153 -9.92 15.59 -7.17
N ASP A 154 -10.42 15.78 -8.39
CA ASP A 154 -11.86 15.91 -8.64
C ASP A 154 -12.58 14.56 -8.57
N GLN A 155 -13.16 14.29 -7.40
CA GLN A 155 -13.94 13.08 -7.13
C GLN A 155 -15.03 12.82 -8.17
N LYS A 156 -15.68 13.86 -8.72
CA LYS A 156 -16.75 13.67 -9.70
C LYS A 156 -16.20 13.12 -11.01
N SER A 157 -15.09 13.65 -11.50
CA SER A 157 -14.40 13.14 -12.69
C SER A 157 -13.90 11.70 -12.48
N ILE A 158 -13.33 11.42 -11.31
CA ILE A 158 -12.86 10.06 -10.96
C ILE A 158 -14.02 9.06 -10.95
N HIS A 159 -15.12 9.38 -10.26
CA HIS A 159 -16.29 8.52 -10.21
C HIS A 159 -16.94 8.34 -11.60
N SER A 160 -16.96 9.40 -12.42
CA SER A 160 -17.48 9.32 -13.78
C SER A 160 -16.64 8.39 -14.66
N PHE A 161 -15.31 8.40 -14.52
CA PHE A 161 -14.46 7.43 -15.21
C PHE A 161 -14.80 6.00 -14.78
N ILE A 162 -14.87 5.75 -13.47
CA ILE A 162 -15.19 4.43 -12.91
C ILE A 162 -16.55 3.92 -13.40
N ASP A 163 -17.58 4.77 -13.38
CA ASP A 163 -18.92 4.40 -13.84
C ASP A 163 -18.94 4.04 -15.34
N ASN A 164 -18.08 4.66 -16.15
CA ASN A 164 -17.97 4.45 -17.59
C ASN A 164 -17.08 3.26 -18.00
N ILE A 165 -16.41 2.56 -17.06
CA ILE A 165 -15.64 1.35 -17.40
C ILE A 165 -16.58 0.30 -18.03
N THR A 166 -16.32 -0.09 -19.27
CA THR A 166 -17.04 -1.18 -19.95
C THR A 166 -16.15 -2.40 -20.02
N VAL A 167 -16.75 -3.59 -19.93
CA VAL A 167 -16.01 -4.85 -19.98
C VAL A 167 -16.08 -5.53 -21.36
N GLY A 168 -15.14 -6.41 -21.67
CA GLY A 168 -15.16 -7.28 -22.85
C GLY A 168 -13.77 -7.61 -23.40
N GLY A 169 -13.66 -8.71 -24.16
CA GLY A 169 -12.39 -9.15 -24.74
C GLY A 169 -11.44 -9.79 -23.73
N GLY A 170 -10.18 -9.96 -24.12
CA GLY A 170 -9.14 -10.65 -23.33
C GLY A 170 -8.50 -9.82 -22.21
N THR A 171 -7.48 -10.41 -21.57
CA THR A 171 -6.81 -9.96 -20.35
C THR A 171 -5.31 -9.70 -20.60
N PRO A 172 -4.93 -8.64 -21.34
CA PRO A 172 -3.52 -8.32 -21.60
C PRO A 172 -2.92 -7.50 -20.45
N THR A 173 -2.75 -8.12 -19.28
CA THR A 173 -2.32 -7.43 -18.04
C THR A 173 -0.97 -6.72 -18.16
N VAL A 174 0.02 -7.34 -18.80
CA VAL A 174 1.36 -6.73 -18.95
C VAL A 174 1.29 -5.47 -19.82
N PRO A 175 0.71 -5.48 -21.04
CA PRO A 175 0.43 -4.26 -21.79
C PRO A 175 -0.33 -3.19 -21.01
N GLY A 176 -1.37 -3.58 -20.25
CA GLY A 176 -2.12 -2.65 -19.41
C GLY A 176 -1.27 -1.97 -18.34
N ILE A 177 -0.35 -2.70 -17.68
CA ILE A 177 0.60 -2.14 -16.71
C ILE A 177 1.55 -1.16 -17.40
N THR A 178 2.11 -1.53 -18.55
CA THR A 178 3.01 -0.67 -19.31
C THR A 178 2.35 0.65 -19.68
N ASP A 179 1.13 0.59 -20.23
CA ASP A 179 0.40 1.78 -20.68
C ASP A 179 -0.03 2.65 -19.49
N ALA A 180 -0.49 2.05 -18.40
CA ALA A 180 -0.84 2.76 -17.17
C ALA A 180 0.35 3.51 -16.57
N LEU A 181 1.51 2.86 -16.50
CA LEU A 181 2.74 3.50 -16.03
C LEU A 181 3.17 4.64 -16.95
N ALA A 182 3.11 4.46 -18.26
CA ALA A 182 3.46 5.51 -19.21
C ALA A 182 2.53 6.73 -19.08
N ALA A 183 1.22 6.49 -19.03
CA ALA A 183 0.22 7.54 -18.90
C ALA A 183 0.36 8.27 -17.55
N TYR A 184 0.46 7.55 -16.43
CA TYR A 184 0.69 8.15 -15.11
C TYR A 184 2.00 8.94 -15.05
N ASN A 185 3.11 8.38 -15.55
CA ASN A 185 4.41 9.05 -15.52
C ASN A 185 4.45 10.34 -16.34
N SER A 186 3.65 10.45 -17.40
CA SER A 186 3.55 11.70 -18.18
C SER A 186 2.84 12.83 -17.43
N GLN A 187 2.08 12.51 -16.37
CA GLN A 187 1.25 13.46 -15.63
C GLN A 187 1.72 13.68 -14.17
N LYS A 188 2.44 12.73 -13.56
CA LYS A 188 2.74 12.74 -12.11
C LYS A 188 3.50 13.97 -11.62
N GLY A 189 4.34 14.56 -12.49
CA GLY A 189 5.14 15.73 -12.16
C GLY A 189 6.19 15.46 -11.06
N GLU A 190 6.60 16.52 -10.36
CA GLU A 190 7.52 16.42 -9.23
C GLU A 190 6.83 15.82 -8.00
N MET A 191 7.47 14.85 -7.35
CA MET A 191 6.97 14.21 -6.12
C MET A 191 7.30 15.04 -4.86
N LYS A 192 6.84 16.30 -4.83
CA LYS A 192 7.06 17.24 -3.72
C LYS A 192 6.48 16.71 -2.40
N ASN A 193 6.99 17.24 -1.28
CA ASN A 193 6.51 16.91 0.07
C ASN A 193 6.56 15.41 0.41
N GLY A 194 7.47 14.66 -0.22
CA GLY A 194 7.58 13.21 -0.04
C GLY A 194 6.32 12.47 -0.53
N ARG A 195 5.70 12.94 -1.62
CA ARG A 195 4.54 12.32 -2.25
C ARG A 195 4.83 10.85 -2.56
N LYS A 196 3.91 9.96 -2.19
CA LYS A 196 4.03 8.51 -2.37
C LYS A 196 3.05 8.02 -3.44
N THR A 197 3.39 6.91 -4.10
CA THR A 197 2.49 6.24 -5.06
C THR A 197 1.97 4.94 -4.45
N VAL A 198 0.64 4.77 -4.42
CA VAL A 198 -0.01 3.49 -4.14
C VAL A 198 -0.61 3.00 -5.46
N PHE A 199 -0.08 1.90 -6.00
CA PHE A 199 -0.56 1.30 -7.23
C PHE A 199 -1.45 0.09 -6.92
N LEU A 200 -2.70 0.12 -7.36
CA LEU A 200 -3.66 -0.97 -7.26
C LEU A 200 -3.85 -1.60 -8.65
N LEU A 201 -3.49 -2.88 -8.80
CA LEU A 201 -3.92 -3.70 -9.94
C LEU A 201 -5.10 -4.57 -9.50
N VAL A 202 -6.23 -4.48 -10.19
CA VAL A 202 -7.34 -5.45 -10.07
C VAL A 202 -7.39 -6.28 -11.33
N THR A 203 -7.27 -7.60 -11.21
CA THR A 203 -7.35 -8.55 -12.33
C THR A 203 -7.93 -9.87 -11.86
N ASP A 204 -8.44 -10.68 -12.78
CA ASP A 204 -8.95 -12.02 -12.47
C ASP A 204 -8.11 -13.15 -13.05
N GLY A 205 -7.08 -12.87 -13.85
CA GLY A 205 -6.24 -13.90 -14.49
C GLY A 205 -4.81 -13.43 -14.73
N VAL A 206 -3.93 -14.35 -15.13
CA VAL A 206 -2.60 -13.97 -15.64
C VAL A 206 -2.71 -13.67 -17.12
N ALA A 207 -2.07 -12.57 -17.50
CA ALA A 207 -1.92 -12.02 -18.83
C ALA A 207 -2.00 -13.08 -19.94
N ASN A 208 -3.12 -13.12 -20.66
CA ASN A 208 -3.22 -13.97 -21.85
C ASN A 208 -2.81 -13.23 -23.13
N GLY A 209 -2.58 -11.92 -23.04
CA GLY A 209 -2.06 -11.09 -24.12
C GLY A 209 -0.72 -10.43 -23.79
N TYR A 210 0.12 -10.26 -24.82
CA TYR A 210 1.38 -9.50 -24.76
C TYR A 210 1.53 -8.60 -26.00
N ARG A 211 2.42 -7.61 -25.91
CA ARG A 211 2.63 -6.64 -27.00
C ARG A 211 3.77 -7.07 -27.91
N LEU A 212 3.51 -7.18 -29.21
CA LEU A 212 4.51 -7.40 -30.24
C LEU A 212 5.32 -6.12 -30.55
N PRO A 213 6.50 -6.22 -31.18
CA PRO A 213 7.29 -5.05 -31.58
C PRO A 213 6.57 -4.08 -32.54
N ASP A 214 5.58 -4.55 -33.29
CA ASP A 214 4.76 -3.74 -34.17
C ASP A 214 3.63 -2.99 -33.44
N GLY A 215 3.49 -3.22 -32.13
CA GLY A 215 2.51 -2.57 -31.26
C GLY A 215 1.23 -3.37 -31.03
N ASN A 216 0.95 -4.41 -31.83
CA ASN A 216 -0.25 -5.23 -31.66
C ASN A 216 -0.21 -6.00 -30.35
N VAL A 217 -1.35 -6.05 -29.64
CA VAL A 217 -1.52 -6.87 -28.45
C VAL A 217 -2.15 -8.19 -28.84
N VAL A 218 -1.43 -9.28 -28.61
CA VAL A 218 -1.79 -10.60 -29.14
C VAL A 218 -1.80 -11.67 -28.07
N MET A 219 -2.64 -12.68 -28.27
CA MET A 219 -2.62 -13.93 -27.53
C MET A 219 -2.08 -15.05 -28.43
N ASP A 220 -1.10 -15.79 -27.93
CA ASP A 220 -0.55 -16.94 -28.64
C ASP A 220 -1.11 -18.26 -28.10
N LYS A 221 -1.59 -19.10 -29.02
CA LYS A 221 -2.12 -20.44 -28.77
C LYS A 221 -1.43 -21.47 -29.66
N SER A 222 -1.51 -22.73 -29.27
CA SER A 222 -0.95 -23.84 -30.04
C SER A 222 -2.02 -24.84 -30.46
N TYR A 223 -2.07 -25.15 -31.76
CA TYR A 223 -2.88 -26.25 -32.28
C TYR A 223 -2.39 -27.60 -31.75
N ALA A 224 -1.08 -27.86 -31.75
CA ALA A 224 -0.53 -29.10 -31.20
C ALA A 224 -0.92 -29.32 -29.73
N ARG A 225 -0.85 -28.28 -28.90
CA ARG A 225 -1.34 -28.34 -27.51
C ARG A 225 -2.84 -28.60 -27.46
N THR A 226 -3.62 -27.87 -28.27
CA THR A 226 -5.08 -28.05 -28.35
C THR A 226 -5.45 -29.50 -28.69
N TYR A 227 -4.82 -30.09 -29.71
CA TYR A 227 -5.11 -31.45 -30.17
C TYR A 227 -4.69 -32.53 -29.17
N LYS A 228 -3.78 -32.23 -28.23
CA LYS A 228 -3.50 -33.11 -27.08
C LYS A 228 -4.55 -32.96 -25.98
N LEU A 229 -5.01 -31.74 -25.72
CA LEU A 229 -5.97 -31.44 -24.66
C LEU A 229 -7.37 -31.94 -24.99
N GLN A 230 -7.83 -31.80 -26.24
CA GLN A 230 -9.15 -32.22 -26.67
C GLN A 230 -9.48 -33.69 -26.31
N PRO A 231 -8.69 -34.71 -26.73
CA PRO A 231 -8.97 -36.09 -26.37
C PRO A 231 -8.77 -36.34 -24.86
N ALA A 232 -7.78 -35.70 -24.23
CA ALA A 232 -7.51 -35.87 -22.81
C ALA A 232 -8.65 -35.38 -21.91
N TRP A 233 -9.41 -34.39 -22.39
CA TRP A 233 -10.54 -33.78 -21.66
C TRP A 233 -11.91 -34.16 -22.25
N GLY A 234 -11.95 -35.04 -23.26
CA GLY A 234 -13.21 -35.46 -23.90
C GLY A 234 -13.92 -34.35 -24.67
N LEU A 235 -13.18 -33.37 -25.19
CA LEU A 235 -13.72 -32.25 -25.96
C LEU A 235 -13.90 -32.62 -27.44
N GLY A 236 -14.89 -31.98 -28.07
CA GLY A 236 -15.02 -31.98 -29.54
C GLY A 236 -13.94 -31.14 -30.23
N GLN A 237 -13.79 -31.36 -31.54
CA GLN A 237 -12.76 -30.70 -32.38
C GLN A 237 -12.90 -29.16 -32.47
N ASN A 238 -14.08 -28.62 -32.16
CA ASN A 238 -14.37 -27.19 -32.25
C ASN A 238 -14.04 -26.41 -30.96
N TYR A 239 -13.48 -27.06 -29.93
CA TYR A 239 -13.15 -26.42 -28.66
C TYR A 239 -11.65 -26.17 -28.54
N PHE A 240 -11.29 -24.90 -28.31
CA PHE A 240 -9.91 -24.41 -28.28
C PHE A 240 -9.61 -23.79 -26.91
N PRO A 241 -9.26 -24.60 -25.90
CA PRO A 241 -9.08 -24.12 -24.54
C PRO A 241 -7.93 -23.12 -24.43
N GLU A 242 -8.07 -22.15 -23.53
CA GLU A 242 -7.03 -21.20 -23.12
C GLU A 242 -5.80 -21.90 -22.52
N ALA A 243 -5.95 -23.12 -22.00
CA ALA A 243 -4.84 -23.96 -21.55
C ALA A 243 -3.77 -24.26 -22.63
N ALA A 244 -4.08 -24.05 -23.91
CA ALA A 244 -3.13 -24.23 -25.02
C ALA A 244 -2.16 -23.04 -25.21
N GLN A 245 -2.22 -22.01 -24.37
CA GLN A 245 -1.35 -20.83 -24.41
C GLN A 245 0.04 -21.08 -23.79
N ASP A 246 0.94 -20.12 -23.99
CA ASP A 246 2.27 -20.08 -23.39
C ASP A 246 2.26 -19.55 -21.94
N ILE A 247 1.64 -20.32 -21.05
CA ILE A 247 1.39 -19.95 -19.65
C ILE A 247 2.66 -19.54 -18.90
N VAL A 248 3.78 -20.25 -19.09
CA VAL A 248 5.01 -20.04 -18.33
C VAL A 248 5.68 -18.72 -18.72
N SER A 249 5.80 -18.44 -20.02
CA SER A 249 6.38 -17.19 -20.49
C SER A 249 5.56 -15.98 -20.05
N ARG A 250 4.22 -16.06 -20.17
CA ARG A 250 3.32 -14.98 -19.72
C ARG A 250 3.42 -14.72 -18.21
N ALA A 251 3.54 -15.78 -17.42
CA ALA A 251 3.75 -15.65 -15.97
C ALA A 251 5.10 -14.97 -15.65
N ASN A 252 6.16 -15.29 -16.38
CA ASN A 252 7.48 -14.64 -16.20
C ASN A 252 7.46 -13.17 -16.60
N GLU A 253 6.84 -12.82 -17.74
CA GLU A 253 6.64 -11.42 -18.15
C GLU A 253 5.88 -10.63 -17.09
N LEU A 254 4.87 -11.24 -16.46
CA LEU A 254 4.12 -10.61 -15.38
C LEU A 254 4.99 -10.33 -14.14
N LYS A 255 5.91 -11.25 -13.79
CA LYS A 255 6.90 -11.03 -12.71
C LYS A 255 7.83 -9.87 -13.04
N GLU A 256 8.31 -9.79 -14.28
CA GLU A 256 9.16 -8.69 -14.77
C GLU A 256 8.42 -7.35 -14.76
N ALA A 257 7.16 -7.33 -15.20
CA ALA A 257 6.29 -6.17 -15.09
C ALA A 257 6.08 -5.75 -13.63
N GLY A 258 5.91 -6.71 -12.72
CA GLY A 258 5.87 -6.46 -11.27
C GLY A 258 7.13 -5.80 -10.73
N ASN A 259 8.31 -6.24 -11.16
CA ASN A 259 9.58 -5.60 -10.77
C ASN A 259 9.69 -4.17 -11.31
N THR A 260 9.31 -3.97 -12.57
CA THR A 260 9.24 -2.63 -13.19
C THR A 260 8.30 -1.72 -12.43
N LEU A 261 7.12 -2.23 -12.06
CA LEU A 261 6.11 -1.51 -11.30
C LEU A 261 6.62 -1.12 -9.91
N LYS A 262 7.20 -2.06 -9.15
CA LYS A 262 7.79 -1.79 -7.84
C LYS A 262 8.89 -0.72 -7.90
N ASN A 263 9.73 -0.76 -8.93
CA ASN A 263 10.75 0.27 -9.15
C ASN A 263 10.13 1.63 -9.47
N ALA A 264 9.05 1.67 -10.26
CA ALA A 264 8.37 2.91 -10.63
C ALA A 264 7.63 3.58 -9.46
N VAL A 265 7.04 2.80 -8.54
CA VAL A 265 6.39 3.35 -7.33
C VAL A 265 7.39 3.78 -6.26
N GLY A 266 8.61 3.21 -6.27
CA GLY A 266 9.70 3.55 -5.36
C GLY A 266 9.58 2.89 -3.98
N SER A 267 10.63 3.04 -3.16
CA SER A 267 10.75 2.41 -1.83
C SER A 267 9.70 2.87 -0.83
N GLU A 268 9.19 4.08 -1.01
CA GLU A 268 8.15 4.67 -0.17
C GLU A 268 6.73 4.35 -0.66
N GLY A 269 6.61 3.82 -1.89
CA GLY A 269 5.36 3.46 -2.52
C GLY A 269 4.92 2.03 -2.18
N SER A 270 3.77 1.63 -2.72
CA SER A 270 3.22 0.30 -2.50
C SER A 270 2.48 -0.21 -3.71
N VAL A 271 2.56 -1.53 -3.94
CA VAL A 271 1.81 -2.24 -4.97
C VAL A 271 0.83 -3.19 -4.30
N VAL A 272 -0.45 -2.99 -4.56
CA VAL A 272 -1.55 -3.84 -4.12
C VAL A 272 -2.09 -4.59 -5.33
N ILE A 273 -2.22 -5.91 -5.21
CA ILE A 273 -2.74 -6.78 -6.25
C ILE A 273 -4.05 -7.41 -5.75
N GLY A 274 -5.16 -7.03 -6.38
CA GLY A 274 -6.45 -7.68 -6.21
C GLY A 274 -6.65 -8.74 -7.29
N PHE A 275 -6.55 -10.00 -6.91
CA PHE A 275 -6.80 -11.16 -7.77
C PHE A 275 -8.19 -11.77 -7.51
N TRP A 276 -9.13 -11.49 -8.41
CA TRP A 276 -10.49 -12.03 -8.34
C TRP A 276 -10.55 -13.43 -8.96
N GLU A 277 -10.32 -14.44 -8.15
CA GLU A 277 -10.10 -15.78 -8.68
C GLU A 277 -11.38 -16.59 -8.80
N ARG A 278 -12.00 -16.58 -9.98
CA ARG A 278 -13.19 -17.40 -10.27
C ARG A 278 -12.80 -18.83 -10.64
N VAL A 279 -12.44 -19.64 -9.64
CA VAL A 279 -12.01 -21.04 -9.83
C VAL A 279 -12.96 -21.82 -10.75
N ALA A 280 -14.27 -21.74 -10.53
CA ALA A 280 -15.26 -22.44 -11.36
C ALA A 280 -15.19 -22.03 -12.85
N GLY A 281 -14.90 -20.76 -13.13
CA GLY A 281 -14.67 -20.26 -14.48
C GLY A 281 -13.37 -20.84 -15.06
N PHE A 282 -12.27 -20.76 -14.31
CA PHE A 282 -10.97 -21.23 -14.79
C PHE A 282 -10.89 -22.75 -15.00
N THR A 283 -11.71 -23.52 -14.28
CA THR A 283 -11.81 -24.97 -14.45
C THR A 283 -12.72 -25.41 -15.60
N ASP A 284 -13.34 -24.48 -16.34
CA ASP A 284 -14.12 -24.82 -17.54
C ASP A 284 -13.19 -25.41 -18.62
N PRO A 285 -13.41 -26.66 -19.07
CA PRO A 285 -12.52 -27.30 -20.03
C PRO A 285 -12.72 -26.83 -21.48
N TYR A 286 -13.87 -26.22 -21.81
CA TYR A 286 -14.21 -25.88 -23.19
C TYR A 286 -13.47 -24.64 -23.70
N PHE A 287 -13.28 -23.65 -22.83
CA PHE A 287 -12.70 -22.36 -23.22
C PHE A 287 -11.59 -21.87 -22.28
N GLN A 288 -11.45 -22.47 -21.09
CA GLN A 288 -10.54 -22.01 -20.04
C GLN A 288 -9.39 -23.01 -19.82
N TYR A 289 -8.87 -23.10 -18.60
CA TYR A 289 -7.72 -23.94 -18.24
C TYR A 289 -8.12 -25.38 -17.86
N GLY A 290 -9.42 -25.69 -17.82
CA GLY A 290 -9.93 -27.03 -17.51
C GLY A 290 -9.39 -27.59 -16.20
N SER A 291 -9.21 -28.91 -16.15
CA SER A 291 -8.65 -29.57 -14.97
C SER A 291 -7.20 -29.15 -14.66
N ALA A 292 -6.47 -28.63 -15.65
CA ALA A 292 -5.09 -28.18 -15.45
C ALA A 292 -4.99 -26.94 -14.56
N TYR A 293 -6.08 -26.18 -14.40
CA TYR A 293 -6.11 -25.05 -13.49
C TYR A 293 -5.68 -25.42 -12.08
N LEU A 294 -6.31 -26.46 -11.52
CA LEU A 294 -6.07 -26.92 -10.15
C LEU A 294 -5.03 -28.03 -10.07
N ASN A 295 -4.89 -28.85 -11.11
CA ASN A 295 -4.12 -30.09 -11.04
C ASN A 295 -2.84 -30.08 -11.88
N GLY A 296 -2.62 -29.03 -12.67
CA GLY A 296 -1.56 -29.01 -13.68
C GLY A 296 -1.85 -29.94 -14.86
N PHE A 297 -0.93 -29.96 -15.83
CA PHE A 297 -1.13 -30.70 -17.08
C PHE A 297 -0.84 -32.21 -16.99
N GLY A 298 -0.20 -32.65 -15.89
CA GLY A 298 0.16 -34.06 -15.70
C GLY A 298 0.98 -34.60 -16.87
N LYS A 299 0.53 -35.71 -17.46
CA LYS A 299 1.18 -36.34 -18.63
C LYS A 299 0.65 -35.82 -19.97
N THR A 300 -0.40 -35.01 -19.97
CA THR A 300 -1.08 -34.57 -21.20
C THR A 300 -0.23 -33.57 -21.97
N LEU A 301 0.38 -32.63 -21.26
CA LEU A 301 1.22 -31.59 -21.83
C LEU A 301 2.40 -31.30 -20.89
N ASN A 302 3.58 -31.09 -21.47
CA ASN A 302 4.75 -30.62 -20.74
C ASN A 302 4.99 -29.15 -21.08
N ILE A 303 4.77 -28.26 -20.11
CA ILE A 303 5.02 -26.82 -20.26
C ILE A 303 6.34 -26.36 -19.63
N GLY A 304 7.17 -27.30 -19.15
CA GLY A 304 8.40 -27.00 -18.39
C GLY A 304 8.17 -26.62 -16.92
N ASP A 305 6.92 -26.60 -16.47
CA ASP A 305 6.52 -26.40 -15.07
C ASP A 305 5.47 -27.45 -14.69
N ASN A 306 5.70 -28.15 -13.56
CA ASN A 306 4.83 -29.24 -13.11
C ASN A 306 3.74 -28.78 -12.12
N ARG A 307 3.72 -27.50 -11.75
CA ARG A 307 2.69 -26.94 -10.86
C ARG A 307 1.35 -26.84 -11.60
N SER A 308 0.30 -26.59 -10.82
CA SER A 308 -1.00 -26.20 -11.38
C SER A 308 -0.92 -24.81 -12.02
N VAL A 309 -1.79 -24.53 -13.00
CA VAL A 309 -1.84 -23.18 -13.61
C VAL A 309 -2.17 -22.14 -12.54
N GLN A 310 -3.05 -22.47 -11.60
CA GLN A 310 -3.32 -21.67 -10.40
C GLN A 310 -2.03 -21.36 -9.63
N GLY A 311 -1.20 -22.37 -9.33
CA GLY A 311 0.06 -22.17 -8.60
C GLY A 311 1.05 -21.27 -9.34
N ILE A 312 1.12 -21.38 -10.66
CA ILE A 312 1.95 -20.50 -11.51
C ILE A 312 1.43 -19.06 -11.44
N PHE A 313 0.10 -18.88 -11.49
CA PHE A 313 -0.54 -17.58 -11.49
C PHE A 313 -0.41 -16.84 -10.16
N HIS A 314 -0.67 -17.55 -9.06
CA HIS A 314 -0.48 -17.02 -7.71
C HIS A 314 0.96 -16.59 -7.48
N ASP A 315 1.95 -17.43 -7.84
CA ASP A 315 3.36 -17.10 -7.72
C ASP A 315 3.75 -15.83 -8.51
N ALA A 316 3.25 -15.69 -9.75
CA ALA A 316 3.48 -14.49 -10.54
C ALA A 316 2.85 -13.24 -9.90
N LEU A 317 1.54 -13.25 -9.66
CA LEU A 317 0.81 -12.09 -9.13
C LEU A 317 1.24 -11.70 -7.71
N GLN A 318 1.47 -12.69 -6.84
CA GLN A 318 1.93 -12.44 -5.47
C GLN A 318 3.32 -11.81 -5.45
N SER A 319 4.22 -12.18 -6.38
CA SER A 319 5.57 -11.58 -6.46
C SER A 319 5.57 -10.10 -6.85
N MET A 320 4.47 -9.62 -7.46
CA MET A 320 4.30 -8.21 -7.84
C MET A 320 3.89 -7.36 -6.64
N ALA A 321 3.13 -7.93 -5.70
CA ALA A 321 2.63 -7.22 -4.53
C ALA A 321 3.79 -6.78 -3.62
N SER A 322 3.60 -5.65 -2.93
CA SER A 322 4.49 -5.28 -1.83
C SER A 322 4.34 -6.27 -0.67
N PRO A 323 5.33 -6.34 0.25
CA PRO A 323 5.24 -7.17 1.44
C PRO A 323 4.01 -6.83 2.30
N ASP A 324 3.49 -7.84 2.99
CA ASP A 324 2.46 -7.67 4.01
C ASP A 324 2.89 -6.64 5.07
N LYS A 325 1.92 -5.88 5.56
CA LYS A 325 2.14 -4.80 6.54
C LYS A 325 1.27 -5.02 7.77
N VAL A 326 1.86 -4.84 8.94
CA VAL A 326 1.09 -4.78 10.20
C VAL A 326 0.57 -3.36 10.38
N VAL A 327 -0.76 -3.23 10.39
CA VAL A 327 -1.46 -1.97 10.59
C VAL A 327 -2.34 -2.10 11.82
N ASN A 328 -2.12 -1.25 12.82
CA ASN A 328 -2.89 -1.25 14.07
C ASN A 328 -3.00 -2.64 14.73
N GLY A 329 -1.93 -3.44 14.65
CA GLY A 329 -1.87 -4.80 15.19
C GLY A 329 -2.53 -5.89 14.32
N LYS A 330 -3.08 -5.55 13.15
CA LYS A 330 -3.64 -6.49 12.16
C LYS A 330 -2.63 -6.69 11.02
N ASN A 331 -2.32 -7.94 10.68
CA ASN A 331 -1.55 -8.22 9.46
C ASN A 331 -2.45 -8.01 8.24
N VAL A 332 -2.04 -7.15 7.32
CA VAL A 332 -2.76 -6.83 6.09
C VAL A 332 -1.91 -7.25 4.91
N SER A 333 -2.43 -8.14 4.08
CA SER A 333 -1.73 -8.58 2.87
C SER A 333 -2.00 -7.65 1.71
N PHE A 334 -0.99 -7.38 0.89
CA PHE A 334 -1.13 -6.57 -0.32
C PHE A 334 -1.36 -7.46 -1.56
N TYR A 335 -1.35 -8.78 -1.38
CA TYR A 335 -1.88 -9.73 -2.33
C TYR A 335 -3.26 -10.21 -1.86
N VAL A 336 -4.31 -9.61 -2.42
CA VAL A 336 -5.70 -9.93 -2.09
C VAL A 336 -6.18 -11.01 -3.05
N ASN A 337 -6.41 -12.20 -2.51
CA ASN A 337 -7.12 -13.27 -3.19
C ASN A 337 -8.46 -13.54 -2.50
N GLU A 338 -9.55 -13.56 -3.27
CA GLU A 338 -10.84 -14.03 -2.83
C GLU A 338 -11.57 -14.68 -4.01
N GLN A 339 -12.20 -15.83 -3.76
CA GLN A 339 -12.71 -16.74 -4.79
C GLN A 339 -14.23 -16.87 -4.78
N SER A 340 -14.87 -16.51 -3.65
CA SER A 340 -16.24 -16.92 -3.35
C SER A 340 -17.23 -15.76 -3.28
N ASP A 341 -16.77 -14.57 -2.93
CA ASP A 341 -17.63 -13.42 -2.64
C ASP A 341 -16.98 -12.12 -3.15
N ILE A 342 -17.64 -11.49 -4.12
CA ILE A 342 -17.14 -10.27 -4.77
C ILE A 342 -17.18 -9.06 -3.83
N ASP A 343 -18.11 -9.02 -2.88
CA ASP A 343 -18.20 -7.93 -1.92
C ASP A 343 -17.12 -8.11 -0.84
N LYS A 344 -16.80 -9.35 -0.46
CA LYS A 344 -15.65 -9.66 0.39
C LYS A 344 -14.32 -9.37 -0.31
N PHE A 345 -14.18 -9.70 -1.59
CA PHE A 345 -13.02 -9.33 -2.42
C PHE A 345 -12.84 -7.81 -2.43
N SER A 346 -13.92 -7.10 -2.74
CA SER A 346 -13.98 -5.64 -2.75
C SER A 346 -13.56 -5.07 -1.40
N ASN A 347 -14.12 -5.56 -0.30
CA ASN A 347 -13.77 -5.10 1.06
C ASN A 347 -12.30 -5.38 1.41
N ARG A 348 -11.73 -6.52 1.00
CA ARG A 348 -10.30 -6.80 1.23
C ARG A 348 -9.40 -5.88 0.42
N ILE A 349 -9.76 -5.54 -0.82
CA ILE A 349 -9.06 -4.49 -1.58
C ILE A 349 -9.11 -3.16 -0.80
N LEU A 350 -10.27 -2.80 -0.25
CA LEU A 350 -10.40 -1.60 0.58
C LEU A 350 -9.41 -1.63 1.74
N GLU A 351 -9.36 -2.73 2.50
CA GLU A 351 -8.44 -2.91 3.64
C GLU A 351 -6.96 -2.82 3.24
N SER A 352 -6.57 -3.44 2.12
CA SER A 352 -5.18 -3.46 1.66
C SER A 352 -4.73 -2.11 1.12
N VAL A 353 -5.57 -1.43 0.33
CA VAL A 353 -5.27 -0.07 -0.13
C VAL A 353 -5.26 0.89 1.05
N ALA A 354 -6.23 0.81 1.96
CA ALA A 354 -6.26 1.55 3.21
C ALA A 354 -4.93 1.42 4.00
N ALA A 355 -4.41 0.20 4.15
CA ALA A 355 -3.14 -0.06 4.81
C ALA A 355 -1.92 0.56 4.07
N ALA A 356 -1.99 0.61 2.74
CA ALA A 356 -0.99 1.29 1.90
C ALA A 356 -1.10 2.82 1.98
N LEU A 357 -2.30 3.36 2.23
CA LEU A 357 -2.52 4.79 2.45
C LEU A 357 -2.01 5.28 3.82
N ILE A 358 -1.92 4.37 4.81
CA ILE A 358 -1.42 4.73 6.14
C ILE A 358 0.04 5.13 6.07
N LYS A 359 0.26 6.37 6.45
CA LYS A 359 1.55 7.03 6.43
C LYS A 359 2.42 6.54 7.57
N GLU A 360 3.73 6.64 7.36
CA GLU A 360 4.70 6.38 8.40
C GLU A 360 4.65 7.48 9.46
N ASP A 361 4.98 7.10 10.69
CA ASP A 361 5.11 8.03 11.80
C ASP A 361 6.15 9.10 11.50
N ILE A 362 5.80 10.34 11.83
CA ILE A 362 6.77 11.43 11.90
C ILE A 362 7.68 11.16 13.09
N LYS A 363 8.97 11.10 12.80
CA LYS A 363 10.04 11.02 13.80
C LYS A 363 10.37 12.42 14.30
N GLY A 364 10.23 12.65 15.60
CA GLY A 364 10.73 13.83 16.30
C GLY A 364 11.85 13.44 17.27
N GLU A 365 12.83 14.32 17.45
CA GLU A 365 13.94 14.10 18.38
C GLU A 365 14.16 15.34 19.25
N PHE A 366 14.42 15.12 20.54
CA PHE A 366 14.86 16.16 21.47
C PHE A 366 15.76 15.57 22.56
N THR A 367 16.55 16.44 23.20
CA THR A 367 17.46 16.04 24.28
C THR A 367 16.95 16.57 25.61
N VAL A 368 16.96 15.73 26.64
CA VAL A 368 16.62 16.11 28.02
C VAL A 368 17.88 16.35 28.85
N THR A 369 17.73 17.00 29.99
CA THR A 369 18.85 17.22 30.91
C THR A 369 19.38 15.87 31.44
N PRO A 370 20.72 15.69 31.57
CA PRO A 370 21.29 14.45 32.06
C PRO A 370 20.69 13.93 33.37
N GLY A 371 20.35 12.64 33.36
CA GLY A 371 19.79 11.93 34.52
C GLY A 371 18.30 12.19 34.78
N TYR A 372 17.57 12.74 33.81
CA TYR A 372 16.11 12.79 33.82
C TYR A 372 15.51 11.74 32.87
N LYS A 373 14.40 11.13 33.26
CA LYS A 373 13.57 10.24 32.43
C LYS A 373 12.34 10.98 31.94
N VAL A 374 11.88 10.69 30.73
CA VAL A 374 10.60 11.19 30.20
C VAL A 374 9.46 10.34 30.74
N ASP A 375 8.55 10.96 31.49
CA ASP A 375 7.35 10.31 32.01
C ASP A 375 6.20 10.31 31.00
N ALA A 376 6.03 11.41 30.29
CA ALA A 376 4.94 11.60 29.34
C ALA A 376 5.29 12.65 28.29
N VAL A 377 4.78 12.47 27.08
CA VAL A 377 4.79 13.46 26.01
C VAL A 377 3.36 13.72 25.58
N ARG A 378 3.02 14.98 25.33
CA ARG A 378 1.70 15.41 24.85
C ARG A 378 1.85 16.31 23.64
N ILE A 379 1.02 16.08 22.63
CA ILE A 379 0.96 16.91 21.42
C ILE A 379 -0.46 17.45 21.32
N ASN A 380 -0.59 18.77 21.21
CA ASN A 380 -1.87 19.46 21.16
C ASN A 380 -2.82 19.04 22.32
N GLY A 381 -2.24 18.84 23.51
CA GLY A 381 -2.95 18.44 24.72
C GLY A 381 -3.28 16.95 24.85
N LYS A 382 -2.96 16.11 23.85
CA LYS A 382 -3.20 14.66 23.90
C LYS A 382 -1.92 13.88 24.24
N THR A 383 -2.02 12.95 25.17
CA THR A 383 -0.89 12.11 25.60
C THR A 383 -0.53 11.06 24.55
N VAL A 384 0.75 10.94 24.24
CA VAL A 384 1.29 9.90 23.36
C VAL A 384 1.33 8.57 24.11
N VAL A 385 0.66 7.55 23.57
CA VAL A 385 0.62 6.19 24.13
C VAL A 385 0.72 5.14 23.03
N GLU A 386 1.27 3.96 23.34
CA GLU A 386 1.34 2.87 22.35
C GLU A 386 -0.05 2.32 21.99
N LYS A 387 -0.96 2.23 22.98
CA LYS A 387 -2.32 1.75 22.80
C LYS A 387 -3.33 2.78 23.30
N VAL A 388 -4.12 3.31 22.38
CA VAL A 388 -5.17 4.31 22.67
C VAL A 388 -6.37 3.64 23.34
N THR A 389 -6.81 4.22 24.44
CA THR A 389 -8.02 3.82 25.20
C THR A 389 -9.07 4.93 25.25
N ASP A 390 -8.64 6.20 25.15
CA ASP A 390 -9.50 7.37 25.05
C ASP A 390 -9.01 8.31 23.93
N PRO A 391 -9.56 8.21 22.70
CA PRO A 391 -9.12 9.01 21.55
C PRO A 391 -9.26 10.53 21.73
N SER A 392 -10.06 10.98 22.71
CA SER A 392 -10.22 12.40 23.02
C SER A 392 -9.02 12.96 23.80
N LYS A 393 -8.27 12.11 24.52
CA LYS A 393 -7.14 12.48 25.40
C LYS A 393 -5.82 11.87 24.99
N GLN A 394 -5.83 10.86 24.13
CA GLN A 394 -4.67 10.07 23.77
C GLN A 394 -4.49 10.02 22.26
N ILE A 395 -3.24 9.96 21.82
CA ILE A 395 -2.84 9.69 20.45
C ILE A 395 -1.91 8.48 20.42
N ARG A 396 -1.99 7.71 19.34
CA ARG A 396 -1.04 6.62 19.12
C ARG A 396 0.34 7.22 18.91
N GLY A 397 1.34 6.63 19.55
CA GLY A 397 2.74 6.85 19.21
C GLY A 397 3.67 6.05 20.08
N ARG A 398 4.97 6.20 19.84
CA ARG A 398 6.03 5.52 20.58
C ARG A 398 7.06 6.55 21.04
N ILE A 399 7.55 6.37 22.26
CA ILE A 399 8.60 7.19 22.85
C ILE A 399 9.75 6.25 23.20
N ASN A 400 10.94 6.51 22.67
CA ASN A 400 12.17 5.82 23.03
C ASN A 400 13.13 6.83 23.65
N GLN A 401 13.73 6.49 24.78
CA GLN A 401 14.79 7.30 25.39
C GLN A 401 16.08 6.48 25.50
N GLU A 402 17.15 6.97 24.89
CA GLU A 402 18.49 6.40 24.94
C GLU A 402 19.44 7.42 25.59
N GLY A 403 19.75 7.20 26.87
CA GLY A 403 20.43 8.19 27.69
C GLY A 403 19.62 9.47 27.77
N ASP A 404 20.17 10.56 27.24
CA ASP A 404 19.54 11.88 27.26
C ASP A 404 18.78 12.20 25.97
N ASN A 405 18.89 11.37 24.94
CA ASN A 405 18.21 11.55 23.67
C ASN A 405 16.86 10.85 23.68
N VAL A 406 15.83 11.60 23.30
CA VAL A 406 14.45 11.12 23.24
C VAL A 406 14.00 11.18 21.79
N THR A 407 13.49 10.06 21.30
CA THR A 407 12.86 9.95 19.99
C THR A 407 11.38 9.66 20.16
N ILE A 408 10.55 10.42 19.47
CA ILE A 408 9.10 10.22 19.40
C ILE A 408 8.70 9.83 17.98
N TYR A 409 7.73 8.92 17.88
CA TYR A 409 7.10 8.51 16.63
C TYR A 409 5.60 8.69 16.80
N VAL A 410 5.02 9.58 16.01
CA VAL A 410 3.57 9.86 16.02
C VAL A 410 3.06 10.02 14.60
N PRO A 411 1.80 9.69 14.31
CA PRO A 411 1.24 9.91 12.99
C PRO A 411 1.24 11.38 12.59
N ASP A 412 1.28 11.69 11.29
CA ASP A 412 1.20 13.08 10.81
C ASP A 412 -0.15 13.75 11.13
N SER A 413 -1.20 12.95 11.25
CA SER A 413 -2.58 13.36 11.58
C SER A 413 -2.72 14.09 12.92
N VAL A 414 -1.74 13.98 13.82
CA VAL A 414 -1.77 14.61 15.14
C VAL A 414 -1.41 16.10 15.10
N PHE A 415 -0.82 16.57 14.00
CA PHE A 415 -0.35 17.94 13.84
C PHE A 415 -1.37 18.82 13.16
N ASN A 416 -1.61 20.00 13.75
CA ASN A 416 -2.38 21.05 13.13
C ASN A 416 -1.53 21.75 12.06
N PRO A 417 -2.15 22.28 10.99
CA PRO A 417 -1.49 23.23 10.12
C PRO A 417 -0.97 24.44 10.93
N GLY A 418 0.35 24.67 10.93
CA GLY A 418 0.98 25.79 11.62
C GLY A 418 1.38 25.48 13.06
N ASP A 419 0.75 26.17 14.02
CA ASP A 419 1.14 26.12 15.43
C ASP A 419 0.70 24.82 16.11
N ASN A 420 1.66 24.18 16.77
CA ASN A 420 1.44 22.97 17.56
C ASN A 420 2.00 23.17 18.97
N ASN A 421 1.32 22.58 19.96
CA ASN A 421 1.82 22.56 21.33
C ASN A 421 2.48 21.23 21.64
N PHE A 422 3.68 21.27 22.20
CA PHE A 422 4.44 20.11 22.62
C PHE A 422 4.73 20.20 24.11
N ASP A 423 4.15 19.31 24.91
CA ASP A 423 4.38 19.25 26.35
C ASP A 423 5.09 17.95 26.73
N TYR A 424 5.99 18.00 27.70
CA TYR A 424 6.61 16.80 28.27
C TYR A 424 6.83 16.91 29.78
N ASP A 425 6.68 15.77 30.43
CA ASP A 425 6.94 15.56 31.84
C ASP A 425 8.27 14.81 31.99
N LEU A 426 9.15 15.30 32.85
CA LEU A 426 10.42 14.65 33.21
C LEU A 426 10.44 14.32 34.70
N SER A 427 10.98 13.17 35.06
CA SER A 427 11.27 12.81 36.44
C SER A 427 12.75 12.50 36.65
N LYS A 428 13.23 12.75 37.87
CA LYS A 428 14.53 12.30 38.34
C LYS A 428 14.36 11.54 39.64
N GLU A 429 14.67 10.25 39.62
CA GLU A 429 14.74 9.44 40.84
C GLU A 429 15.93 9.90 41.69
N ALA A 430 15.75 9.86 43.01
CA ALA A 430 16.80 10.20 43.94
C ALA A 430 18.02 9.30 43.66
N ARG A 431 19.19 9.92 43.45
CA ARG A 431 20.45 9.19 43.53
C ARG A 431 20.44 8.51 44.89
N ALA A 432 20.62 7.19 44.95
CA ALA A 432 20.89 6.53 46.23
C ALA A 432 21.98 7.37 46.92
N PRO A 433 21.82 7.72 48.20
CA PRO A 433 22.86 8.47 48.89
C PRO A 433 24.17 7.71 48.64
N GLU A 434 25.19 8.42 48.16
CA GLU A 434 26.53 7.85 48.23
C GLU A 434 26.72 7.49 49.71
N THR A 435 27.02 6.21 49.94
CA THR A 435 27.23 5.64 51.27
C THR A 435 28.14 6.58 52.06
N ASN A 436 27.69 6.90 53.28
CA ASN A 436 28.26 7.90 54.21
C ASN A 436 29.78 8.07 54.09
N GLU A 437 30.23 9.32 54.18
CA GLU A 437 31.63 9.73 54.47
C GLU A 437 32.19 9.16 55.80
N GLU A 438 31.50 8.24 56.47
CA GLU A 438 31.96 7.56 57.69
C GLU A 438 32.81 6.29 57.39
N ASP A 439 32.96 5.89 56.13
CA ASP A 439 33.84 4.80 55.70
C ASP A 439 35.22 5.28 55.17
N GLU A 440 35.56 6.57 55.33
CA GLU A 440 36.96 7.02 55.15
C GLU A 440 37.83 6.47 56.28
N VAL A 441 38.56 5.38 55.97
CA VAL A 441 39.66 4.93 56.80
C VAL A 441 40.89 5.77 56.46
N ASP A 442 41.37 6.55 57.43
CA ASP A 442 42.65 7.28 57.30
C ASP A 442 43.78 6.31 56.89
N PRO A 443 44.64 6.68 55.92
CA PRO A 443 45.72 5.81 55.49
C PRO A 443 46.79 5.62 56.60
N PRO A 444 47.47 4.46 56.63
CA PRO A 444 48.36 4.06 57.71
C PRO A 444 49.63 4.92 57.87
#